data_AF-A0A9E2ZBC6-F1
#
_entry.id   AF-A0A9E2ZBC6-F1
#
_cell.length_a   1.000
_cell.length_b   1.000
_cell.length_c   1.000
_cell.angle_alpha   90.00
_cell.angle_beta   90.00
_cell.angle_gamma   90.00
#
_symmetry.space_group_name_H-M   'P 1'
#
loop_
_entity.id
_entity.type
_entity.pdbx_description
1 polymer ?
#
loop_
_entity_poly.entity_id
_entity_poly.type
_entity_poly.pdbx_seq_one_letter_code
_entity_poly.pdbx_strand_id
1 'polypeptide(L)'
;GRRAGTIGSLLLGACDDDGRLVYLGHVGTGFTDRMLHELAARLAPLRCESSPFDESVPREHARHARWVRPSLVGEVEYRTLTADGRLRHASWRGLRADKDPAEVAVSQIRLPR
;
A
#
# COMPACT_ATOMS: atom_id res chain seq x y z
N GLY A 1 -16.97 -4.02 -15.95
CA GLY A 1 -17.68 -3.95 -14.65
C GLY A 1 -17.64 -2.54 -14.11
N ARG A 2 -18.51 -2.18 -13.15
CA ARG A 2 -18.73 -0.82 -12.59
C ARG A 2 -17.50 -0.10 -11.98
N ARG A 3 -16.31 -0.67 -12.08
CA ARG A 3 -15.01 -0.15 -11.59
C ARG A 3 -13.91 -0.17 -12.66
N ALA A 4 -14.27 -0.38 -13.93
CA ALA A 4 -13.32 -0.29 -15.03
C ALA A 4 -12.77 1.14 -15.10
N GLY A 5 -11.47 1.32 -14.83
CA GLY A 5 -10.80 2.63 -14.82
C GLY A 5 -10.49 3.19 -13.43
N THR A 6 -10.95 2.57 -12.34
CA THR A 6 -10.60 2.97 -10.97
C THR A 6 -9.50 2.07 -10.38
N ILE A 7 -8.92 2.49 -9.25
CA ILE A 7 -7.96 1.67 -8.50
C ILE A 7 -8.66 0.38 -8.04
N GLY A 8 -8.11 -0.77 -8.41
CA GLY A 8 -8.61 -2.09 -8.00
C GLY A 8 -8.01 -2.58 -6.69
N SER A 9 -6.75 -2.22 -6.44
CA SER A 9 -6.04 -2.48 -5.18
C SER A 9 -4.85 -1.54 -5.04
N LEU A 10 -4.35 -1.39 -3.81
CA LEU A 10 -3.08 -0.74 -3.50
C LEU A 10 -2.06 -1.80 -3.06
N LEU A 11 -0.81 -1.62 -3.49
CA LEU A 11 0.34 -2.35 -2.96
C LEU A 11 0.87 -1.56 -1.76
N LEU A 12 1.12 -2.26 -0.66
CA LEU A 12 1.50 -1.65 0.62
C LEU A 12 2.97 -1.93 0.90
N GLY A 13 3.64 -0.95 1.51
CA GLY A 13 4.99 -1.11 2.01
C GLY A 13 5.25 -0.27 3.25
N ALA A 14 6.29 -0.62 3.98
CA ALA A 14 6.86 0.15 5.07
C ALA A 14 8.38 0.07 5.00
N CYS A 15 9.07 1.06 5.56
CA CYS A 15 10.52 1.06 5.60
C CYS A 15 11.02 0.09 6.67
N ASP A 16 12.07 -0.67 6.35
CA ASP A 16 12.88 -1.34 7.38
C ASP A 16 13.90 -0.38 8.01
N ASP A 17 14.71 -0.90 8.92
CA ASP A 17 15.71 -0.12 9.65
C ASP A 17 16.86 0.37 8.74
N ASP A 18 17.03 -0.23 7.56
CA ASP A 18 17.97 0.19 6.51
C ASP A 18 17.37 1.21 5.54
N GLY A 19 16.11 1.62 5.75
CA GLY A 19 15.38 2.57 4.91
C GLY A 19 14.84 1.97 3.60
N ARG A 20 14.82 0.65 3.46
CA ARG A 20 14.32 -0.05 2.28
C ARG A 20 12.82 -0.28 2.39
N LEU A 21 12.11 -0.05 1.29
CA LEU A 21 10.66 -0.27 1.26
C LEU A 21 10.35 -1.76 1.09
N VAL A 22 9.87 -2.40 2.15
CA VAL A 22 9.50 -3.82 2.20
C VAL A 22 8.05 -3.99 1.76
N TYR A 23 7.76 -5.04 0.98
CA TYR A 23 6.41 -5.28 0.47
C TYR A 23 5.55 -6.00 1.51
N LEU A 24 4.46 -5.35 1.93
CA LEU A 24 3.57 -5.84 2.98
C LEU A 24 2.34 -6.57 2.45
N GLY A 25 2.18 -6.67 1.13
CA GLY A 25 0.97 -7.22 0.51
C GLY A 25 0.14 -6.16 -0.21
N HIS A 26 -1.12 -6.50 -0.48
CA HIS A 26 -2.03 -5.63 -1.19
C HIS A 26 -3.39 -5.54 -0.49
N VAL A 27 -4.11 -4.45 -0.76
CA VAL A 27 -5.46 -4.21 -0.25
C VAL A 27 -6.40 -3.85 -1.39
N GLY A 28 -7.48 -4.63 -1.54
CA GLY A 28 -8.50 -4.46 -2.58
C GLY A 28 -9.90 -4.15 -2.04
N THR A 29 -10.05 -3.97 -0.74
CA THR A 29 -11.34 -3.76 -0.05
C THR A 29 -11.29 -2.56 0.88
N GLY A 30 -12.44 -2.12 1.39
CA GLY A 30 -12.55 -0.97 2.32
C GLY A 30 -12.61 0.41 1.64
N PHE A 31 -12.49 0.46 0.31
CA PHE A 31 -12.60 1.71 -0.43
C PHE A 31 -14.04 2.18 -0.62
N THR A 32 -14.28 3.46 -0.37
CA THR A 32 -15.43 4.19 -0.90
C THR A 32 -15.09 4.81 -2.26
N ASP A 33 -16.07 5.16 -3.08
CA ASP A 33 -15.81 5.82 -4.36
C ASP A 33 -15.05 7.14 -4.17
N ARG A 34 -15.40 7.91 -3.13
CA ARG A 34 -14.68 9.14 -2.75
C ARG A 34 -13.20 8.87 -2.48
N MET A 35 -12.87 7.81 -1.73
CA MET A 35 -11.49 7.42 -1.45
C MET A 35 -10.75 7.04 -2.73
N LEU A 36 -11.38 6.29 -3.64
CA LEU A 36 -10.76 5.91 -4.91
C LEU A 36 -10.43 7.13 -5.78
N HIS A 37 -11.33 8.11 -5.85
CA HIS A 37 -11.10 9.36 -6.56
C HIS A 37 -9.95 10.16 -5.95
N GLU A 38 -9.93 10.31 -4.62
CA GLU A 38 -8.87 11.02 -3.90
C GLU A 38 -7.51 10.34 -4.09
N LEU A 39 -7.45 9.01 -3.94
CA LEU A 39 -6.25 8.23 -4.16
C LEU A 39 -5.73 8.39 -5.59
N ALA A 40 -6.61 8.31 -6.60
CA ALA A 40 -6.22 8.49 -7.99
C ALA A 40 -5.59 9.86 -8.24
N ALA A 41 -6.17 10.93 -7.67
CA ALA A 41 -5.66 12.28 -7.80
C ALA A 41 -4.29 12.46 -7.12
N ARG A 42 -4.12 11.95 -5.89
CA ARG A 42 -2.87 12.10 -5.14
C ARG A 42 -1.73 11.20 -5.63
N LEU A 43 -2.06 10.03 -6.18
CA LEU A 43 -1.07 9.08 -6.72
C LEU A 43 -0.62 9.43 -8.14
N ALA A 44 -1.45 10.10 -8.94
CA ALA A 44 -1.11 10.50 -10.30
C ALA A 44 0.22 11.29 -10.43
N PRO A 45 0.50 12.32 -9.61
CA PRO A 45 1.77 13.04 -9.68
C PRO A 45 2.97 12.27 -9.13
N LEU A 46 2.75 11.17 -8.39
CA LEU A 46 3.80 10.37 -7.77
C LEU A 46 4.29 9.23 -8.66
N ARG A 47 3.76 9.07 -9.87
CA ARG A 47 4.09 7.96 -10.76
C ARG A 47 5.60 7.87 -11.02
N CYS A 48 6.11 6.64 -11.03
CA CYS A 48 7.48 6.32 -11.38
C CYS A 48 7.54 5.12 -12.33
N GLU A 49 8.67 4.94 -13.00
CA GLU A 49 8.83 3.92 -14.05
C GLU A 49 9.12 2.53 -13.47
N SER A 50 9.80 2.47 -12.33
CA SER A 50 10.22 1.24 -11.66
C SER A 50 9.53 1.04 -10.30
N SER A 51 9.54 -0.21 -9.84
CA SER A 51 9.07 -0.57 -8.50
C SER A 51 9.91 0.14 -7.43
N PRO A 52 9.28 0.79 -6.43
CA PRO A 52 9.99 1.37 -5.30
C PRO A 52 10.35 0.35 -4.21
N PHE A 53 9.83 -0.88 -4.30
CA PHE A 53 10.10 -1.94 -3.32
C PHE A 53 11.51 -2.51 -3.51
N ASP A 54 12.20 -2.79 -2.41
CA ASP A 54 13.53 -3.42 -2.41
C ASP A 54 13.46 -4.92 -2.76
N GLU A 55 12.30 -5.54 -2.48
CA GLU A 55 12.01 -6.92 -2.88
C GLU A 55 11.14 -7.01 -4.14
N SER A 56 11.17 -8.18 -4.78
CA SER A 56 10.28 -8.46 -5.90
C SER A 56 8.84 -8.64 -5.44
N VAL A 57 7.98 -7.72 -5.88
CA VAL A 57 6.51 -7.87 -5.75
C VAL A 57 6.05 -9.08 -6.58
N PRO A 58 5.12 -9.93 -6.07
CA PRO A 58 4.60 -11.06 -6.82
C PRO A 58 4.14 -10.67 -8.24
N ARG A 59 4.56 -11.45 -9.25
CA ARG A 59 4.35 -11.16 -10.68
C ARG A 59 2.90 -10.82 -11.02
N GLU A 60 1.96 -11.45 -10.32
CA GLU A 60 0.53 -11.23 -10.55
C GLU A 60 0.03 -9.83 -10.19
N HIS A 61 0.66 -9.19 -9.21
CA HIS A 61 0.40 -7.82 -8.81
C HIS A 61 1.26 -6.85 -9.62
N ALA A 62 2.54 -7.17 -9.81
CA ALA A 62 3.50 -6.33 -10.52
C ALA A 62 3.08 -6.07 -11.98
N ARG A 63 2.56 -7.07 -12.71
CA ARG A 63 2.21 -6.96 -14.14
C ARG A 63 1.14 -5.90 -14.47
N HIS A 64 0.35 -5.48 -13.49
CA HIS A 64 -0.70 -4.47 -13.64
C HIS A 64 -0.47 -3.25 -12.74
N ALA A 65 0.65 -3.23 -12.01
CA ALA A 65 0.95 -2.16 -11.08
C ALA A 65 1.27 -0.87 -11.86
N ARG A 66 0.75 0.25 -11.34
CA ARG A 66 1.24 1.57 -11.67
C ARG A 66 2.10 2.01 -10.50
N TRP A 67 3.42 2.02 -10.70
CA TRP A 67 4.36 2.35 -9.63
C TRP A 67 4.28 3.83 -9.28
N VAL A 68 4.49 4.10 -8.00
CA VAL A 68 4.45 5.44 -7.43
C VAL A 68 5.57 5.58 -6.40
N ARG A 69 6.07 6.79 -6.20
CA ARG A 69 6.97 7.12 -5.09
C ARG A 69 6.24 6.87 -3.76
N PRO A 70 6.90 6.27 -2.75
CA PRO A 70 6.29 5.94 -1.46
C PRO A 70 6.16 7.19 -0.57
N SER A 71 5.31 8.13 -0.99
CA SER A 71 5.16 9.44 -0.33
C SER A 71 3.80 9.64 0.33
N LEU A 72 2.92 8.65 0.29
CA LEU A 72 1.60 8.70 0.95
C LEU A 72 1.53 7.63 2.03
N VAL A 73 1.03 8.02 3.20
CA VAL A 73 0.73 7.09 4.29
C VAL A 73 -0.76 6.74 4.28
N GLY A 74 -1.03 5.44 4.45
CA GLY A 74 -2.35 4.87 4.52
C GLY A 74 -2.59 4.12 5.82
N GLU A 75 -3.83 4.06 6.24
CA GLU A 75 -4.27 3.18 7.31
C GLU A 75 -4.99 1.98 6.73
N VAL A 76 -4.64 0.80 7.24
CA VAL A 76 -5.27 -0.47 6.90
C VAL A 76 -5.57 -1.25 8.17
N GLU A 77 -6.68 -1.96 8.15
CA GLU A 77 -6.97 -3.00 9.14
C GLU A 77 -6.74 -4.37 8.50
N TYR A 78 -6.13 -5.30 9.21
CA TYR A 78 -5.83 -6.65 8.74
C TYR A 78 -6.07 -7.66 9.85
N ARG A 79 -6.25 -8.94 9.48
CA ARG A 79 -6.48 -10.02 10.45
C ARG A 79 -5.26 -10.88 10.70
N THR A 80 -4.30 -10.86 9.79
CA THR A 80 -3.15 -11.75 9.86
C THR A 80 -1.92 -11.03 9.34
N LEU A 81 -0.84 -11.12 10.11
CA LEU A 81 0.52 -10.86 9.68
C LEU A 81 1.20 -12.23 9.54
N THR A 82 1.64 -12.56 8.34
CA THR A 82 2.28 -13.84 8.05
C THR A 82 3.74 -13.85 8.53
N ALA A 83 4.37 -15.02 8.58
CA ALA A 83 5.77 -15.16 8.96
C ALA A 83 6.74 -14.42 8.02
N ASP A 84 6.36 -14.26 6.75
CA ASP A 84 7.06 -13.46 5.74
C ASP A 84 6.66 -11.96 5.78
N GLY A 85 6.03 -11.49 6.85
CA GLY A 85 5.75 -10.06 7.06
C GLY A 85 4.61 -9.49 6.22
N ARG A 86 3.74 -10.33 5.65
CA ARG A 86 2.64 -9.89 4.79
C ARG A 86 1.32 -9.76 5.53
N LEU A 87 0.62 -8.67 5.25
CA LEU A 87 -0.74 -8.42 5.70
C LEU A 87 -1.72 -9.23 4.86
N ARG A 88 -2.59 -10.00 5.54
CA ARG A 88 -3.71 -10.69 4.89
C ARG A 88 -5.04 -10.27 5.46
N HIS A 89 -6.05 -10.37 4.60
CA HIS A 89 -7.41 -9.93 4.89
C HIS A 89 -7.43 -8.42 5.23
N ALA A 90 -6.59 -7.66 4.52
CA ALA A 90 -6.46 -6.23 4.71
C ALA A 90 -7.65 -5.49 4.10
N SER A 91 -8.07 -4.41 4.76
CA SER A 91 -9.08 -3.46 4.31
C SER A 91 -8.59 -2.04 4.51
N TRP A 92 -8.80 -1.20 3.51
CA TRP A 92 -8.36 0.19 3.54
C TRP A 92 -9.25 1.02 4.47
N ARG A 93 -8.63 1.83 5.34
CA ARG A 93 -9.34 2.72 6.26
C ARG A 93 -9.26 4.18 5.84
N GLY A 94 -8.17 4.61 5.20
CA GLY A 94 -8.04 5.98 4.73
C GLY A 94 -6.59 6.42 4.55
N LEU A 95 -6.40 7.62 4.00
CA LEU A 95 -5.10 8.29 4.00
C LEU A 95 -4.82 8.92 5.36
N ARG A 96 -3.54 8.94 5.75
CA ARG A 96 -3.02 9.57 6.97
C ARG A 96 -2.08 10.70 6.59
N ALA A 97 -2.66 11.84 6.23
CA ALA A 97 -1.88 13.04 5.89
C ALA A 97 -1.17 13.66 7.11
N ASP A 98 -1.51 13.19 8.30
CA ASP A 98 -0.90 13.55 9.58
C ASP A 98 0.39 12.77 9.89
N LYS A 99 0.80 11.82 9.04
CA LYS A 99 1.99 10.99 9.24
C LYS A 99 3.01 11.17 8.12
N ASP A 100 4.28 11.19 8.49
CA ASP A 100 5.37 11.14 7.52
C ASP A 100 5.62 9.68 7.08
N PRO A 101 5.83 9.41 5.77
CA PRO A 101 6.23 8.09 5.30
C PRO A 101 7.43 7.48 6.01
N ALA A 102 8.40 8.29 6.44
CA ALA A 102 9.58 7.84 7.18
C ALA A 102 9.26 7.36 8.61
N GLU A 103 8.12 7.74 9.17
CA GLU A 103 7.67 7.29 10.50
C GLU A 103 7.00 5.91 10.48
N VAL A 104 6.77 5.34 9.28
CA VAL A 104 6.10 4.05 9.09
C VAL A 104 7.14 2.95 8.91
N ALA A 105 7.43 2.26 10.01
CA ALA A 105 8.43 1.19 10.05
C ALA A 105 7.81 -0.20 10.11
N VAL A 106 8.42 -1.18 9.44
CA VAL A 106 8.07 -2.62 9.55
C VAL A 106 8.08 -3.06 11.02
N SER A 107 9.03 -2.54 11.79
CA SER A 107 9.18 -2.80 13.23
C SER A 107 8.01 -2.30 14.08
N GLN A 108 7.07 -1.51 13.56
CA GLN A 108 5.85 -1.09 14.26
C GLN A 108 4.64 -1.97 13.96
N ILE A 109 4.69 -2.80 12.90
CA ILE A 109 3.58 -3.63 12.46
C ILE A 109 3.43 -4.84 13.38
N ARG A 110 2.29 -4.94 14.05
CA ARG A 110 1.99 -6.02 15.02
C ARG A 110 0.55 -6.46 14.83
N LEU A 111 0.24 -7.72 15.13
CA LEU A 111 -1.16 -8.18 15.09
C LEU A 111 -2.03 -7.23 15.95
N PRO A 112 -3.22 -6.86 15.46
CA PRO A 112 -4.18 -6.14 16.31
C PRO A 112 -4.44 -6.99 17.55
N ARG A 113 -4.34 -6.36 18.73
CA ARG A 113 -4.66 -6.99 20.00
C ARG A 113 -6.15 -7.31 20.10
#